data_AF-A0A4Y9QA21-F1
#
_entry.id   AF-A0A4Y9QA21-F1
#
_cell.length_a   1.000
_cell.length_b   1.000
_cell.length_c   1.000
_cell.angle_alpha   90.00
_cell.angle_beta   90.00
_cell.angle_gamma   90.00
#
_symmetry.space_group_name_H-M   'P 1'
#
loop_
_entity.id
_entity.type
_entity.pdbx_description
1 polymer ?
#
loop_
_entity_poly.entity_id
_entity_poly.type
_entity_poly.pdbx_seq_one_letter_code
_entity_poly.pdbx_strand_id
1 'polypeptide(L)'
;MQSLVKRLGWLKSGLFWRTFVLLAVMITASLLAWVSTFQFVERTPRAQQVAAQVISIVTITRAALTHSAPDLRRELLFDLASNEGIRIYPLEKEDVIEPPQDNALMPVLEATVKTQLGKDTRFAGAVNDVAGFWVSFKIDDDEYWLRLDRERIERFSRVQWLGLGGITLVLSLLGAVFISRLINQPLARLTSATRAVAKGYAFESLPERGPTEIREANQSFNQMVADLHRMESDRAVILAGISHDLRTPIARMQLELEMTACAAFAGRAR
;
A
#
# COMPACT_ATOMS: atom_id res chain seq x y z
N MET A 1 37.82 3.16 21.56
CA MET A 1 36.36 3.37 21.62
C MET A 1 35.86 4.59 20.80
N GLN A 2 36.63 5.09 19.82
CA GLN A 2 36.22 6.22 18.96
C GLN A 2 35.99 5.81 17.48
N SER A 3 36.40 4.59 17.09
CA SER A 3 36.21 4.06 15.72
C SER A 3 34.82 3.47 15.48
N LEU A 4 34.11 3.02 16.52
CA LEU A 4 32.74 2.50 16.41
C LEU A 4 31.69 3.61 16.24
N VAL A 5 31.93 4.80 16.80
CA VAL A 5 31.04 5.96 16.67
C VAL A 5 31.12 6.58 15.26
N LYS A 6 32.27 6.49 14.57
CA LYS A 6 32.42 6.94 13.17
C LYS A 6 31.68 6.05 12.16
N ARG A 7 31.47 4.75 12.45
CA ARG A 7 30.69 3.85 11.58
C ARG A 7 29.17 4.09 11.62
N LEU A 8 28.69 4.84 12.60
CA LEU A 8 27.29 5.30 12.71
C LEU A 8 27.05 6.70 12.11
N GLY A 9 28.03 7.27 11.39
CA GLY A 9 27.88 8.57 10.72
C GLY A 9 26.98 8.53 9.47
N TRP A 10 26.89 7.37 8.80
CA TRP A 10 26.02 7.18 7.63
C TRP A 10 24.52 7.21 7.99
N LEU A 11 24.17 6.96 9.26
CA LEU A 11 22.81 7.07 9.78
C LEU A 11 22.37 8.53 10.02
N LYS A 12 23.27 9.50 9.90
CA LYS A 12 22.92 10.92 10.02
C LYS A 12 22.43 11.46 8.67
N SER A 13 21.12 11.41 8.50
CA SER A 13 20.31 12.28 7.62
C SER A 13 20.49 12.16 6.11
N GLY A 14 20.47 10.94 5.58
CA GLY A 14 20.25 10.73 4.15
C GLY A 14 18.75 10.60 3.76
N LEU A 15 18.38 11.07 2.57
CA LEU A 15 17.17 10.79 1.79
C LEU A 15 16.84 9.30 1.88
N PHE A 16 17.84 8.44 1.70
CA PHE A 16 17.65 6.99 1.77
C PHE A 16 17.08 6.58 3.13
N TRP A 17 17.71 6.99 4.23
CA TRP A 17 17.24 6.61 5.58
C TRP A 17 15.90 7.25 5.93
N ARG A 18 15.64 8.49 5.49
CA ARG A 18 14.34 9.16 5.69
C ARG A 18 13.21 8.49 4.92
N THR A 19 13.42 8.17 3.65
CA THR A 19 12.42 7.49 2.82
C THR A 19 12.23 6.05 3.26
N PHE A 20 13.30 5.36 3.64
CA PHE A 20 13.25 4.02 4.20
C PHE A 20 12.46 3.99 5.52
N VAL A 21 12.75 4.89 6.46
CA VAL A 21 12.01 4.99 7.73
C VAL A 21 10.54 5.37 7.48
N LEU A 22 10.26 6.29 6.57
CA LEU A 22 8.88 6.69 6.25
C LEU A 22 8.10 5.52 5.62
N LEU A 23 8.69 4.80 4.67
CA LEU A 23 8.08 3.61 4.08
C LEU A 23 7.90 2.50 5.12
N ALA A 24 8.90 2.26 5.95
CA ALA A 24 8.82 1.28 7.03
C ALA A 24 7.70 1.64 8.00
N VAL A 25 7.59 2.89 8.44
CA VAL A 25 6.50 3.37 9.30
C VAL A 25 5.16 3.24 8.59
N MET A 26 5.05 3.60 7.31
CA MET A 26 3.79 3.52 6.57
C MET A 26 3.33 2.07 6.38
N ILE A 27 4.25 1.17 6.02
CA ILE A 27 4.00 -0.27 5.92
C ILE A 27 3.63 -0.84 7.28
N THR A 28 4.34 -0.44 8.34
CA THR A 28 4.07 -0.92 9.70
C THR A 28 2.72 -0.42 10.20
N ALA A 29 2.38 0.84 9.96
CA ALA A 29 1.07 1.40 10.26
C ALA A 29 -0.03 0.72 9.44
N SER A 30 0.23 0.39 8.17
CA SER A 30 -0.69 -0.39 7.33
C SER A 30 -0.92 -1.80 7.89
N LEU A 31 0.16 -2.48 8.29
CA LEU A 31 0.11 -3.82 8.88
C LEU A 31 -0.60 -3.78 10.23
N LEU A 32 -0.31 -2.78 11.06
CA LEU A 32 -0.98 -2.58 12.35
C LEU A 32 -2.45 -2.25 12.17
N ALA A 33 -2.83 -1.44 11.19
CA ALA A 33 -4.23 -1.17 10.88
C ALA A 33 -4.95 -2.45 10.41
N TRP A 34 -4.28 -3.28 9.61
CA TRP A 34 -4.80 -4.56 9.15
C TRP A 34 -4.99 -5.54 10.32
N VAL A 35 -3.97 -5.70 11.16
CA VAL A 35 -4.00 -6.57 12.36
C VAL A 35 -5.01 -6.06 13.39
N SER A 36 -5.05 -4.75 13.64
CA SER A 36 -6.01 -4.12 14.56
C SER A 36 -7.43 -4.33 14.08
N THR A 37 -7.70 -4.20 12.78
CA THR A 37 -9.01 -4.50 12.20
C THR A 37 -9.37 -5.98 12.38
N PHE A 38 -8.44 -6.89 12.09
CA PHE A 38 -8.66 -8.33 12.24
C PHE A 38 -8.93 -8.75 13.69
N GLN A 39 -8.24 -8.12 14.64
CA GLN A 39 -8.37 -8.43 16.07
C GLN A 39 -9.62 -7.79 16.70
N PHE A 40 -9.95 -6.55 16.33
CA PHE A 40 -10.97 -5.74 16.99
C PHE A 40 -12.34 -5.81 16.29
N VAL A 41 -12.38 -5.91 14.95
CA VAL A 41 -13.62 -5.90 14.16
C VAL A 41 -14.15 -7.31 13.87
N GLU A 42 -13.31 -8.35 13.98
CA GLU A 42 -13.68 -9.69 13.48
C GLU A 42 -13.89 -10.77 14.55
N ARG A 43 -13.39 -10.61 15.79
CA ARG A 43 -13.45 -11.68 16.80
C ARG A 43 -14.71 -11.64 17.65
N THR A 44 -14.95 -10.54 18.36
CA THR A 44 -16.05 -10.42 19.32
C THR A 44 -17.38 -10.01 18.68
N PRO A 45 -17.49 -8.91 17.89
CA PRO A 45 -18.78 -8.52 17.32
C PRO A 45 -19.30 -9.53 16.29
N ARG A 46 -18.41 -10.20 15.55
CA ARG A 46 -18.81 -11.25 14.59
C ARG A 46 -19.36 -12.49 15.30
N ALA A 47 -18.68 -12.97 16.34
CA ALA A 47 -19.18 -14.09 17.14
C ALA A 47 -20.52 -13.74 17.79
N GLN A 48 -20.69 -12.51 18.29
CA GLN A 48 -21.97 -12.02 18.83
C GLN A 48 -23.06 -11.93 17.76
N GLN A 49 -22.74 -11.49 16.55
CA GLN A 49 -23.70 -11.40 15.44
C GLN A 49 -24.18 -12.78 15.00
N VAL A 50 -23.26 -13.73 14.84
CA VAL A 50 -23.61 -15.13 14.53
C VAL A 50 -24.40 -15.74 15.68
N ALA A 51 -24.04 -15.47 16.94
CA ALA A 51 -24.80 -15.92 18.11
C ALA A 51 -26.22 -15.39 18.07
N ALA A 52 -26.39 -14.08 17.87
CA ALA A 52 -27.69 -13.42 17.81
C ALA A 52 -28.58 -14.01 16.71
N GLN A 53 -27.99 -14.35 15.56
CA GLN A 53 -28.71 -14.99 14.46
C GLN A 53 -29.12 -16.43 14.81
N VAL A 54 -28.22 -17.24 15.38
CA VAL A 54 -28.55 -18.60 15.86
C VAL A 54 -29.66 -18.55 16.90
N ILE A 55 -29.56 -17.65 17.89
CA ILE A 55 -30.58 -17.45 18.92
C ILE A 55 -31.92 -17.07 18.29
N SER A 56 -31.92 -16.15 17.33
CA SER A 56 -33.13 -15.72 16.62
C SER A 56 -33.78 -16.89 15.86
N ILE A 57 -33.00 -17.64 15.08
CA ILE A 57 -33.49 -18.79 14.32
C ILE A 57 -34.08 -19.84 15.27
N VAL A 58 -33.37 -20.21 16.34
CA VAL A 58 -33.85 -21.19 17.32
C VAL A 58 -35.12 -20.68 18.00
N THR A 59 -35.16 -19.42 18.41
CA THR A 59 -36.31 -18.85 19.12
C THR A 59 -37.55 -18.79 18.24
N ILE A 60 -37.42 -18.35 16.99
CA ILE A 60 -38.51 -18.29 16.01
C ILE A 60 -38.96 -19.70 15.63
N THR A 61 -38.03 -20.60 15.34
CA THR A 61 -38.34 -22.00 14.98
C THR A 61 -39.06 -22.71 16.11
N ARG A 62 -38.58 -22.55 17.36
CA ARG A 62 -39.25 -23.06 18.56
C ARG A 62 -40.66 -22.49 18.68
N ALA A 63 -40.82 -21.16 18.60
CA ALA A 63 -42.12 -20.51 18.73
C ALA A 63 -43.11 -20.99 17.64
N ALA A 64 -42.64 -21.12 16.39
CA ALA A 64 -43.43 -21.61 15.28
C ALA A 64 -43.85 -23.07 15.48
N LEU A 65 -42.95 -23.96 15.94
CA LEU A 65 -43.28 -25.36 16.21
C LEU A 65 -44.25 -25.51 17.38
N THR A 66 -44.03 -24.80 18.48
CA THR A 66 -44.88 -24.87 19.68
C THR A 66 -46.29 -24.36 19.41
N HIS A 67 -46.45 -23.28 18.63
CA HIS A 67 -47.76 -22.68 18.36
C HIS A 67 -48.39 -23.13 17.03
N SER A 68 -47.68 -23.94 16.23
CA SER A 68 -48.23 -24.50 14.99
C SER A 68 -49.40 -25.44 15.27
N ALA A 69 -50.45 -25.29 14.46
CA ALA A 69 -51.53 -26.27 14.43
C ALA A 69 -50.98 -27.66 14.04
N PRO A 70 -51.42 -28.75 14.70
CA PRO A 70 -50.83 -30.09 14.50
C PRO A 70 -50.86 -30.59 13.05
N ASP A 71 -51.87 -30.19 12.29
CA ASP A 71 -52.07 -30.51 10.88
C ASP A 71 -51.10 -29.77 9.94
N LEU A 72 -50.77 -28.51 10.25
CA LEU A 72 -49.86 -27.67 9.47
C LEU A 72 -48.37 -27.86 9.85
N ARG A 73 -48.08 -28.49 10.99
CA ARG A 73 -46.70 -28.66 11.48
C ARG A 73 -45.79 -29.39 10.48
N ARG A 74 -46.31 -30.39 9.79
CA ARG A 74 -45.53 -31.15 8.78
C ARG A 74 -45.18 -30.28 7.57
N GLU A 75 -46.10 -29.45 7.14
CA GLU A 75 -45.89 -28.50 6.05
C GLU A 75 -44.86 -27.44 6.46
N LEU A 76 -44.97 -26.89 7.67
CA LEU A 76 -43.97 -25.98 8.23
C LEU A 76 -42.57 -26.60 8.27
N LEU A 77 -42.44 -27.85 8.72
CA LEU A 77 -41.16 -28.56 8.74
C LEU A 77 -40.58 -28.74 7.33
N PHE A 78 -41.44 -29.01 6.34
CA PHE A 78 -41.03 -29.14 4.95
C PHE A 78 -40.57 -27.80 4.36
N ASP A 79 -41.29 -26.71 4.65
CA ASP A 79 -40.93 -25.36 4.23
C ASP A 79 -39.62 -24.90 4.87
N LEU A 80 -39.43 -25.15 6.16
CA LEU A 80 -38.18 -24.86 6.86
C LEU A 80 -37.00 -25.62 6.24
N ALA A 81 -37.19 -26.90 5.92
CA ALA A 81 -36.15 -27.72 5.32
C ALA A 81 -35.81 -27.30 3.87
N SER A 82 -36.82 -26.96 3.06
CA SER A 82 -36.68 -26.72 1.63
C SER A 82 -36.34 -25.27 1.29
N ASN A 83 -36.97 -24.31 1.96
CA ASN A 83 -36.83 -22.88 1.66
C ASN A 83 -35.82 -22.20 2.59
N GLU A 84 -35.79 -22.58 3.87
CA GLU A 84 -34.90 -21.96 4.86
C GLU A 84 -33.59 -22.73 5.10
N GLY A 85 -33.51 -23.98 4.64
CA GLY A 85 -32.37 -24.86 4.93
C GLY A 85 -32.23 -25.19 6.43
N ILE A 86 -33.32 -25.07 7.19
CA ILE A 86 -33.38 -25.39 8.61
C ILE A 86 -33.99 -26.79 8.73
N ARG A 87 -33.21 -27.73 9.26
CA ARG A 87 -33.70 -29.10 9.49
C ARG A 87 -33.74 -29.37 10.98
N ILE A 88 -34.84 -29.95 11.43
CA ILE A 88 -35.07 -30.29 12.83
C ILE A 88 -35.07 -31.81 12.95
N TYR A 89 -34.32 -32.31 13.93
CA TYR A 89 -34.22 -33.74 14.25
C TYR A 89 -34.50 -33.93 15.75
N PRO A 90 -35.09 -35.05 16.19
CA PRO A 90 -35.10 -35.38 17.60
C PRO A 90 -33.66 -35.57 18.10
N LEU A 91 -33.37 -35.16 19.34
CA LEU A 91 -32.10 -35.42 19.99
C LEU A 91 -32.21 -36.72 20.78
N GLU A 92 -31.43 -37.72 20.38
CA GLU A 92 -31.41 -39.05 21.01
C GLU A 92 -30.16 -39.21 21.88
N LYS A 93 -30.22 -40.10 22.88
CA LYS A 93 -29.09 -40.32 23.80
C LYS A 93 -27.93 -41.06 23.12
N GLU A 94 -28.24 -41.84 22.11
CA GLU A 94 -27.33 -42.67 21.32
C GLU A 94 -26.68 -41.89 20.16
N ASP A 95 -27.01 -40.60 20.00
CA ASP A 95 -26.43 -39.74 18.96
C ASP A 95 -24.92 -39.64 19.10
N VAL A 96 -24.20 -39.91 18.00
CA VAL A 96 -22.76 -39.71 17.90
C VAL A 96 -22.49 -38.27 17.50
N ILE A 97 -21.88 -37.50 18.41
CA ILE A 97 -21.67 -36.06 18.27
C ILE A 97 -20.19 -35.78 18.02
N GLU A 98 -19.89 -35.10 16.92
CA GLU A 98 -18.57 -34.53 16.68
C GLU A 98 -18.53 -33.05 17.11
N PRO A 99 -17.49 -32.61 17.82
CA PRO A 99 -17.40 -31.23 18.26
C PRO A 99 -17.40 -30.26 17.06
N PRO A 100 -17.91 -29.03 17.23
CA PRO A 100 -17.76 -27.98 16.23
C PRO A 100 -16.28 -27.77 15.89
N GLN A 101 -16.00 -27.22 14.71
CA GLN A 101 -14.63 -26.89 14.34
C GLN A 101 -14.01 -25.94 15.35
N ASP A 102 -12.81 -26.31 15.83
CA ASP A 102 -12.05 -25.46 16.73
C ASP A 102 -11.60 -24.20 15.99
N ASN A 103 -12.21 -23.07 16.33
CA ASN A 103 -11.90 -21.77 15.77
C ASN A 103 -12.07 -20.68 16.84
N ALA A 104 -11.48 -19.52 16.60
CA ALA A 104 -11.50 -18.41 17.54
C ALA A 104 -12.91 -17.83 17.81
N LEU A 105 -13.93 -18.16 17.01
CA LEU A 105 -15.30 -17.68 17.17
C LEU A 105 -16.12 -18.57 18.11
N MET A 106 -15.88 -19.88 18.10
CA MET A 106 -16.71 -20.87 18.80
C MET A 106 -16.86 -20.60 20.31
N PRO A 107 -15.80 -20.28 21.08
CA PRO A 107 -15.96 -20.07 22.53
C PRO A 107 -16.90 -18.90 22.86
N VAL A 108 -16.81 -17.81 22.10
CA VAL A 108 -17.65 -16.63 22.29
C VAL A 108 -19.08 -16.88 21.83
N LEU A 109 -19.24 -17.60 20.70
CA LEU A 109 -20.52 -18.02 20.17
C LEU A 109 -21.27 -18.90 21.17
N GLU A 110 -20.64 -20.00 21.62
CA GLU A 110 -21.24 -20.93 22.58
C GLU A 110 -21.60 -20.25 23.89
N ALA A 111 -20.71 -19.41 24.43
CA ALA A 111 -20.98 -18.67 25.65
C ALA A 111 -22.22 -17.78 25.48
N THR A 112 -22.30 -17.01 24.39
CA THR A 112 -23.41 -16.09 24.12
C THR A 112 -24.73 -16.84 23.91
N VAL A 113 -24.71 -17.94 23.14
CA VAL A 113 -25.90 -18.74 22.87
C VAL A 113 -26.36 -19.47 24.15
N LYS A 114 -25.45 -20.08 24.92
CA LYS A 114 -25.79 -20.74 26.20
C LYS A 114 -26.36 -19.77 27.23
N THR A 115 -25.91 -18.51 27.23
CA THR A 115 -26.50 -17.47 28.10
C THR A 115 -27.97 -17.18 27.75
N GLN A 116 -28.36 -17.25 26.47
CA GLN A 116 -29.71 -16.88 26.02
C GLN A 116 -30.67 -18.07 25.87
N LEU A 117 -30.19 -19.23 25.39
CA LEU A 117 -31.00 -20.42 25.15
C LEU A 117 -30.99 -21.42 26.31
N GLY A 118 -30.00 -21.34 27.20
CA GLY A 118 -29.84 -22.24 28.35
C GLY A 118 -28.46 -22.88 28.41
N LYS A 119 -27.99 -23.17 29.62
CA LYS A 119 -26.64 -23.75 29.83
C LYS A 119 -26.49 -25.16 29.25
N ASP A 120 -27.60 -25.87 29.08
CA ASP A 120 -27.65 -27.24 28.55
C ASP A 120 -27.63 -27.29 27.02
N THR A 121 -27.61 -26.15 26.33
CA THR A 121 -27.49 -26.09 24.87
C THR A 121 -26.18 -26.73 24.40
N ARG A 122 -26.32 -27.74 23.55
CA ARG A 122 -25.22 -28.51 22.95
C ARG A 122 -24.96 -28.02 21.53
N PHE A 123 -23.70 -28.14 21.11
CA PHE A 123 -23.23 -27.74 19.79
C PHE A 123 -22.48 -28.90 19.16
N ALA A 124 -22.66 -29.09 17.85
CA ALA A 124 -21.92 -30.11 17.10
C ALA A 124 -21.52 -29.61 15.71
N GLY A 125 -20.39 -30.13 15.21
CA GLY A 125 -19.94 -30.00 13.83
C GLY A 125 -20.48 -31.11 12.92
N ALA A 126 -20.87 -32.24 13.53
CA ALA A 126 -21.62 -33.31 12.89
C ALA A 126 -22.40 -34.09 13.95
N VAL A 127 -23.53 -34.67 13.55
CA VAL A 127 -24.33 -35.61 14.34
C VAL A 127 -24.63 -36.80 13.45
N ASN A 128 -24.31 -38.02 13.89
CA ASN A 128 -24.52 -39.28 13.15
C ASN A 128 -23.98 -39.21 11.71
N ASP A 129 -22.70 -38.82 11.56
CA ASP A 129 -21.99 -38.63 10.29
C ASP A 129 -22.56 -37.53 9.35
N VAL A 130 -23.57 -36.79 9.80
CA VAL A 130 -24.15 -35.69 9.02
C VAL A 130 -23.50 -34.37 9.41
N ALA A 131 -22.63 -33.88 8.54
CA ALA A 131 -21.96 -32.59 8.73
C ALA A 131 -22.95 -31.41 8.71
N GLY A 132 -22.74 -30.45 9.61
CA GLY A 132 -23.57 -29.25 9.73
C GLY A 132 -23.21 -28.44 10.97
N PHE A 133 -23.81 -27.26 11.13
CA PHE A 133 -23.76 -26.58 12.41
C PHE A 133 -25.01 -26.94 13.20
N TRP A 134 -24.84 -27.75 14.24
CA TRP A 134 -25.93 -28.31 15.04
C TRP A 134 -26.04 -27.58 16.37
N VAL A 135 -27.27 -27.21 16.73
CA VAL A 135 -27.58 -26.56 18.01
C VAL A 135 -28.77 -27.25 18.64
N SER A 136 -28.65 -27.68 19.89
CA SER A 136 -29.78 -28.28 20.59
C SER A 136 -30.73 -27.22 21.16
N PHE A 137 -32.01 -27.54 21.20
CA PHE A 137 -33.02 -26.73 21.85
C PHE A 137 -34.11 -27.63 22.44
N LYS A 138 -34.88 -27.10 23.38
CA LYS A 138 -35.96 -27.83 24.04
C LYS A 138 -37.32 -27.26 23.65
N ILE A 139 -38.28 -28.14 23.42
CA ILE A 139 -39.71 -27.83 23.36
C ILE A 139 -40.37 -28.68 24.44
N ASP A 140 -40.94 -28.03 25.45
CA ASP A 140 -41.49 -28.72 26.63
C ASP A 140 -40.43 -29.63 27.28
N ASP A 141 -40.64 -30.95 27.27
CA ASP A 141 -39.72 -31.94 27.86
C ASP A 141 -38.84 -32.66 26.81
N ASP A 142 -39.09 -32.39 25.52
CA ASP A 142 -38.38 -33.03 24.42
C ASP A 142 -37.21 -32.18 23.93
N GLU A 143 -36.07 -32.83 23.68
CA GLU A 143 -34.88 -32.20 23.11
C GLU A 143 -34.83 -32.42 21.60
N TYR A 144 -34.46 -31.37 20.86
CA TYR A 144 -34.34 -31.39 19.41
C TYR A 144 -33.02 -30.79 18.97
N TRP A 145 -32.52 -31.28 17.84
CA TRP A 145 -31.43 -30.73 17.09
C TRP A 145 -31.94 -29.80 16.00
N LEU A 146 -31.38 -28.60 15.91
CA LEU A 146 -31.52 -27.71 14.78
C LEU A 146 -30.22 -27.71 13.97
N ARG A 147 -30.30 -28.12 12.69
CA ARG A 147 -29.17 -28.12 11.76
C ARG A 147 -29.21 -26.89 10.87
N LEU A 148 -28.11 -26.15 10.84
CA LEU A 148 -27.84 -25.05 9.92
C LEU A 148 -26.77 -25.46 8.90
N ASP A 149 -27.02 -25.19 7.62
CA ASP A 149 -26.04 -25.41 6.57
C ASP A 149 -24.88 -24.41 6.66
N ARG A 150 -23.65 -24.91 6.54
CA ARG A 150 -22.39 -24.18 6.76
C ARG A 150 -22.21 -22.95 5.86
N GLU A 151 -22.74 -23.01 4.64
CA GLU A 151 -22.62 -21.97 3.62
C GLU A 151 -23.31 -20.63 4.01
N ARG A 152 -24.34 -20.69 4.88
CA ARG A 152 -25.04 -19.49 5.34
C ARG A 152 -24.18 -18.68 6.32
N ILE A 153 -23.25 -19.31 7.04
CA ILE A 153 -22.33 -18.66 7.97
C ILE A 153 -21.14 -18.01 7.23
N GLU A 154 -20.69 -18.59 6.10
CA GLU A 154 -19.49 -18.13 5.38
C GLU A 154 -19.74 -16.96 4.42
N ARG A 155 -20.96 -16.81 3.89
CA ARG A 155 -21.30 -15.77 2.87
C ARG A 155 -21.12 -14.33 3.38
N PHE A 156 -21.20 -14.11 4.68
CA PHE A 156 -21.06 -12.80 5.32
C PHE A 156 -19.61 -12.27 5.37
N SER A 157 -18.62 -13.08 4.99
CA SER A 157 -17.20 -12.71 5.01
C SER A 157 -16.81 -11.72 3.89
N ARG A 158 -17.38 -11.87 2.69
CA ARG A 158 -16.78 -11.33 1.45
C ARG A 158 -16.76 -9.80 1.35
N VAL A 159 -17.75 -9.10 1.90
CA VAL A 159 -17.87 -7.63 1.81
C VAL A 159 -16.81 -6.94 2.68
N GLN A 160 -16.41 -7.55 3.79
CA GLN A 160 -15.40 -7.01 4.70
C GLN A 160 -13.99 -7.11 4.10
N TRP A 161 -13.68 -8.19 3.39
CA TRP A 161 -12.42 -8.33 2.64
C TRP A 161 -12.26 -7.28 1.54
N LEU A 162 -13.37 -6.85 0.90
CA LEU A 162 -13.34 -5.78 -0.11
C LEU A 162 -13.00 -4.42 0.50
N GLY A 163 -13.53 -4.09 1.68
CA GLY A 163 -13.19 -2.86 2.40
C GLY A 163 -11.70 -2.79 2.77
N LEU A 164 -11.14 -3.90 3.24
CA LEU A 164 -9.70 -4.01 3.54
C LEU A 164 -8.84 -3.87 2.28
N GLY A 165 -9.20 -4.55 1.20
CA GLY A 165 -8.52 -4.40 -0.08
C GLY A 165 -8.49 -2.95 -0.57
N GLY A 166 -9.59 -2.22 -0.35
CA GLY A 166 -9.68 -0.78 -0.65
C GLY A 166 -8.69 0.07 0.15
N ILE A 167 -8.58 -0.14 1.46
CA ILE A 167 -7.65 0.61 2.32
C ILE A 167 -6.19 0.33 1.92
N THR A 168 -5.83 -0.94 1.69
CA THR A 168 -4.48 -1.32 1.27
C THR A 168 -4.14 -0.70 -0.10
N LEU A 169 -5.11 -0.68 -1.02
CA LEU A 169 -4.95 -0.04 -2.32
C LEU A 169 -4.70 1.46 -2.18
N VAL A 170 -5.50 2.16 -1.38
CA VAL A 170 -5.33 3.61 -1.13
C VAL A 170 -3.96 3.92 -0.53
N LEU A 171 -3.52 3.16 0.49
CA LEU A 171 -2.20 3.37 1.09
C LEU A 171 -1.07 3.13 0.08
N SER A 172 -1.18 2.08 -0.75
CA SER A 172 -0.21 1.79 -1.79
C SER A 172 -0.12 2.92 -2.82
N LEU A 173 -1.26 3.45 -3.28
CA LEU A 173 -1.30 4.59 -4.20
C LEU A 173 -0.68 5.85 -3.58
N LEU A 174 -0.97 6.15 -2.32
CA LEU A 174 -0.37 7.30 -1.62
C LEU A 174 1.16 7.16 -1.52
N GLY A 175 1.65 5.97 -1.17
CA GLY A 175 3.08 5.66 -1.15
C GLY A 175 3.74 5.84 -2.53
N ALA A 176 3.10 5.36 -3.60
CA ALA A 176 3.59 5.49 -4.96
C ALA A 176 3.69 6.96 -5.42
N VAL A 177 2.65 7.77 -5.14
CA VAL A 177 2.66 9.21 -5.46
C VAL A 177 3.77 9.93 -4.69
N PHE A 178 3.99 9.57 -3.42
CA PHE A 178 5.02 10.17 -2.59
C PHE A 178 6.43 9.87 -3.13
N ILE A 179 6.75 8.60 -3.44
CA ILE A 179 8.03 8.20 -4.03
C ILE A 179 8.27 8.92 -5.36
N SER A 180 7.24 8.98 -6.21
CA SER A 180 7.33 9.62 -7.51
C SER A 180 7.71 11.11 -7.40
N ARG A 181 7.09 11.85 -6.48
CA ARG A 181 7.38 13.28 -6.28
C ARG A 181 8.72 13.53 -5.59
N LEU A 182 9.12 12.69 -4.64
CA LEU A 182 10.33 12.95 -3.83
C LEU A 182 11.62 12.49 -4.50
N ILE A 183 11.56 11.44 -5.35
CA ILE A 183 12.74 10.82 -5.96
C ILE A 183 12.68 10.90 -7.49
N ASN A 184 11.62 10.38 -8.12
CA ASN A 184 11.60 10.25 -9.58
C ASN A 184 11.56 11.59 -10.30
N GLN A 185 10.76 12.55 -9.82
CA GLN A 185 10.67 13.87 -10.45
C GLN A 185 12.00 14.66 -10.42
N PRO A 186 12.68 14.83 -9.26
CA PRO A 186 13.97 15.52 -9.23
C PRO A 186 15.04 14.83 -10.07
N LEU A 187 15.07 13.49 -10.06
CA LEU A 187 16.05 12.73 -10.84
C LEU A 187 15.81 12.85 -12.35
N ALA A 188 14.54 12.86 -12.78
CA ALA A 188 14.17 13.12 -14.16
C ALA A 188 14.56 14.55 -14.59
N ARG A 189 14.38 15.55 -13.71
CA ARG A 189 14.81 16.93 -13.96
C ARG A 189 16.32 17.05 -14.11
N LEU A 190 17.10 16.48 -13.20
CA LEU A 190 18.56 16.44 -13.29
C LEU A 190 19.01 15.76 -14.59
N THR A 191 18.42 14.61 -14.93
CA THR A 191 18.72 13.90 -16.19
C THR A 191 18.43 14.77 -17.41
N SER A 192 17.31 15.50 -17.42
CA SER A 192 16.96 16.41 -18.52
C SER A 192 17.91 17.60 -18.63
N ALA A 193 18.33 18.16 -17.49
CA ALA A 193 19.27 19.28 -17.40
C ALA A 193 20.64 18.89 -17.96
N THR A 194 21.17 17.74 -17.55
CA THR A 194 22.44 17.22 -18.05
C THR A 194 22.41 17.03 -19.55
N ARG A 195 21.30 16.51 -20.11
CA ARG A 195 21.14 16.35 -21.56
C ARG A 195 21.05 17.68 -22.31
N ALA A 196 20.47 18.72 -21.70
CA ALA A 196 20.39 20.05 -22.30
C ALA A 196 21.77 20.71 -22.36
N VAL A 197 22.52 20.68 -21.25
CA VAL A 197 23.89 21.18 -21.18
C VAL A 197 24.82 20.43 -22.15
N ALA A 198 24.69 19.10 -22.24
CA ALA A 198 25.47 18.32 -23.20
C ALA A 198 25.22 18.68 -24.68
N LYS A 199 24.07 19.28 -24.98
CA LYS A 199 23.73 19.79 -26.32
C LYS A 199 24.06 21.27 -26.52
N GLY A 200 24.66 21.93 -25.53
CA GLY A 200 24.99 23.35 -25.57
C GLY A 200 23.80 24.29 -25.38
N TYR A 201 22.65 23.79 -24.89
CA TYR A 201 21.51 24.65 -24.58
C TYR A 201 21.68 25.31 -23.21
N ALA A 202 21.34 26.60 -23.14
CA ALA A 202 21.19 27.30 -21.87
C ALA A 202 20.09 26.62 -21.04
N PHE A 203 20.39 26.37 -19.76
CA PHE A 203 19.49 25.68 -18.85
C PHE A 203 19.34 26.49 -17.56
N GLU A 204 18.12 26.55 -17.02
CA GLU A 204 17.83 27.25 -15.77
C GLU A 204 18.33 26.42 -14.57
N SER A 205 19.00 27.06 -13.61
CA SER A 205 19.61 26.37 -12.46
C SER A 205 18.63 25.41 -11.77
N LEU A 206 19.10 24.19 -11.49
CA LEU A 206 18.28 23.20 -10.81
C LEU A 206 17.95 23.67 -9.39
N PRO A 207 16.72 23.41 -8.90
CA PRO A 207 16.29 23.85 -7.59
C PRO A 207 17.09 23.17 -6.48
N GLU A 208 17.74 23.95 -5.64
CA GLU A 208 18.51 23.48 -4.47
C GLU A 208 17.62 23.23 -3.25
N ARG A 209 16.44 22.66 -3.49
CA ARG A 209 15.41 22.40 -2.49
C ARG A 209 15.08 20.92 -2.48
N GLY A 210 14.66 20.44 -1.31
CA GLY A 210 14.27 19.05 -1.12
C GLY A 210 15.32 18.25 -0.34
N PRO A 211 15.33 16.92 -0.50
CA PRO A 211 16.20 16.01 0.25
C PRO A 211 17.69 16.34 0.08
N THR A 212 18.48 16.12 1.12
CA THR A 212 19.89 16.54 1.19
C THR A 212 20.70 16.10 -0.03
N GLU A 213 20.56 14.86 -0.45
CA GLU A 213 21.30 14.28 -1.57
C GLU A 213 20.88 14.86 -2.92
N ILE A 214 19.58 15.09 -3.11
CA ILE A 214 19.07 15.76 -4.32
C ILE A 214 19.56 17.21 -4.37
N ARG A 215 19.56 17.89 -3.22
CA ARG A 215 20.07 19.26 -3.10
C ARG A 215 21.57 19.31 -3.40
N GLU A 216 22.38 18.43 -2.82
CA GLU A 216 23.83 18.35 -3.05
C GLU A 216 24.17 18.01 -4.50
N ALA A 217 23.42 17.09 -5.11
CA ALA A 217 23.56 16.76 -6.53
C ALA A 217 23.23 17.97 -7.42
N ASN A 218 22.12 18.66 -7.15
CA ASN A 218 21.74 19.86 -7.90
C ASN A 218 22.75 21.01 -7.70
N GLN A 219 23.27 21.21 -6.49
CA GLN A 219 24.31 22.20 -6.19
C GLN A 219 25.60 21.91 -6.98
N SER A 220 26.07 20.67 -6.95
CA SER A 220 27.27 20.25 -7.68
C SER A 220 27.09 20.40 -9.19
N PHE A 221 25.89 20.07 -9.70
CA PHE A 221 25.55 20.25 -11.11
C PHE A 221 25.54 21.74 -11.51
N ASN A 222 24.89 22.61 -10.73
CA ASN A 222 24.84 24.04 -11.00
C ASN A 222 26.25 24.66 -10.99
N GLN A 223 27.11 24.26 -10.04
CA GLN A 223 28.49 24.71 -9.99
C GLN A 223 29.29 24.29 -11.23
N MET A 224 29.14 23.03 -11.67
CA MET A 224 29.80 22.52 -12.87
C MET A 224 29.39 23.32 -14.13
N VAL A 225 28.11 23.68 -14.25
CA VAL A 225 27.61 24.51 -15.37
C VAL A 225 28.19 25.93 -15.31
N ALA A 226 28.27 26.53 -14.12
CA ALA A 226 28.87 27.85 -13.94
C ALA A 226 30.36 27.86 -14.31
N ASP A 227 31.11 26.84 -13.88
CA ASP A 227 32.53 26.70 -14.20
C ASP A 227 32.75 26.51 -15.72
N LEU A 228 31.90 25.73 -16.38
CA LEU A 228 31.95 25.53 -17.83
C LEU A 228 31.75 26.86 -18.59
N HIS A 229 30.73 27.64 -18.22
CA HIS A 229 30.50 28.95 -18.84
C HIS A 229 31.66 29.92 -18.60
N ARG A 230 32.28 29.88 -17.42
CA ARG A 230 33.46 30.70 -17.13
C ARG A 230 34.66 30.31 -18.00
N MET A 231 34.89 29.01 -18.18
CA MET A 231 35.94 28.52 -19.08
C MET A 231 35.69 28.93 -20.53
N GLU A 232 34.44 28.93 -20.99
CA GLU A 232 34.08 29.43 -22.33
C GLU A 232 34.31 30.93 -22.48
N SER A 233 33.92 31.75 -21.48
CA SER A 233 34.16 33.19 -21.51
C SER A 233 35.66 33.53 -21.48
N ASP A 234 36.44 32.84 -20.66
CA ASP A 234 37.88 33.06 -20.55
C ASP A 234 38.58 32.75 -21.87
N ARG A 235 38.18 31.67 -22.56
CA ARG A 235 38.66 31.35 -23.91
C ARG A 235 38.31 32.44 -24.92
N ALA A 236 37.09 32.97 -24.88
CA ALA A 236 36.67 34.04 -25.79
C ALA A 236 37.49 35.32 -25.57
N VAL A 237 37.77 35.69 -24.31
CA VAL A 237 38.61 36.84 -23.96
C VAL A 237 40.06 36.65 -24.43
N ILE A 238 40.64 35.46 -24.22
CA ILE A 238 41.99 35.14 -24.68
C ILE A 238 42.09 35.24 -26.20
N LEU A 239 41.11 34.69 -26.95
CA LEU A 239 41.09 34.75 -28.41
C LEU A 239 40.91 36.18 -28.94
N ALA A 240 40.10 37.00 -28.27
CA ALA A 240 39.97 38.41 -28.57
C ALA A 240 41.28 39.18 -28.32
N GLY A 241 41.96 38.91 -27.20
CA GLY A 241 43.26 39.49 -26.88
C GLY A 241 44.34 39.13 -27.91
N ILE A 242 44.43 37.85 -28.30
CA ILE A 242 45.36 37.40 -29.34
C ILE A 242 45.06 38.07 -30.69
N SER A 243 43.78 38.15 -31.10
CA SER A 243 43.40 38.83 -32.35
C SER A 243 43.75 40.31 -32.35
N HIS A 244 43.61 40.97 -31.20
CA HIS A 244 43.97 42.36 -31.03
C HIS A 244 45.49 42.56 -31.20
N ASP A 245 46.29 41.72 -30.55
CA ASP A 245 47.75 41.88 -30.54
C ASP A 245 48.41 41.43 -31.85
N LEU A 246 47.77 40.56 -32.64
CA LEU A 246 48.23 40.16 -33.98
C LEU A 246 47.91 41.20 -35.07
N ARG A 247 46.91 42.07 -34.89
CA ARG A 247 46.55 43.08 -35.89
C ARG A 247 47.66 44.12 -36.10
N THR A 248 48.33 44.49 -35.02
CA THR A 248 49.41 45.51 -35.01
C THR A 248 50.66 45.08 -35.81
N PRO A 249 51.24 43.88 -35.62
CA PRO A 249 52.38 43.44 -36.43
C PRO A 249 51.99 43.16 -37.89
N ILE A 250 50.78 42.65 -38.16
CA ILE A 250 50.32 42.40 -39.54
C ILE A 250 50.17 43.72 -40.31
N ALA A 251 49.57 44.74 -39.70
CA ALA A 251 49.46 46.06 -40.32
C ALA A 251 50.85 46.65 -40.61
N ARG A 252 51.82 46.42 -39.71
CA ARG A 252 53.20 46.87 -39.90
C ARG A 252 53.90 46.13 -41.04
N MET A 253 53.73 44.81 -41.16
CA MET A 253 54.25 44.02 -42.28
C MET A 253 53.62 44.45 -43.61
N GLN A 254 52.32 44.74 -43.64
CA GLN A 254 51.65 45.27 -44.84
C GLN A 254 52.21 46.63 -45.24
N LEU A 255 52.47 47.52 -44.28
CA LEU A 255 53.02 48.85 -44.55
C LEU A 255 54.48 48.78 -45.05
N GLU A 256 55.29 47.85 -44.52
CA GLU A 256 56.64 47.58 -45.05
C GLU A 256 56.60 47.01 -46.48
N LEU A 257 55.62 46.14 -46.80
CA LEU A 257 55.40 45.65 -48.16
C LEU A 257 54.94 46.76 -49.13
N GLU A 258 54.05 47.65 -48.71
CA GLU A 258 53.63 48.80 -49.53
C GLU A 258 54.79 49.77 -49.79
N MET A 259 55.62 50.04 -48.77
CA MET A 259 56.79 50.91 -48.90
C MET A 259 57.84 50.32 -49.86
N THR A 260 58.11 49.02 -49.77
CA THR A 260 59.04 48.34 -50.68
C THR A 260 58.50 48.24 -52.11
N ALA A 261 57.19 47.98 -52.28
CA ALA A 261 56.54 48.01 -53.59
C ALA A 261 56.55 49.42 -54.21
N CYS A 262 56.30 50.47 -53.42
CA CYS A 262 56.36 51.87 -53.88
C CYS A 262 57.79 52.27 -54.31
N ALA A 263 58.80 51.87 -53.55
CA ALA A 263 60.20 52.07 -53.91
C ALA A 263 60.58 51.33 -55.21
N ALA A 264 60.09 50.11 -55.40
CA ALA A 264 60.30 49.35 -56.64
C ALA A 264 59.61 49.98 -57.85
N PHE A 265 58.45 50.63 -57.66
CA PHE A 265 57.73 51.35 -58.71
C PHE A 265 58.44 52.66 -59.09
N ALA A 266 58.97 53.39 -58.10
CA ALA A 266 59.75 54.62 -58.32
C ALA A 266 61.07 54.39 -59.08
N GLY A 267 61.66 53.20 -58.97
CA GLY A 267 62.86 52.81 -59.72
C GLY A 267 62.62 52.48 -61.20
N ARG A 268 61.36 52.28 -61.63
CA ARG A 268 61.01 51.91 -63.02
C ARG A 268 60.60 53.11 -63.89
N ALA A 269 60.52 54.31 -63.31
CA ALA A 269 60.16 55.56 -64.00
C ALA A 269 61.38 56.44 -64.35
N ARG A 270 62.60 55.86 -64.39
CA ARG A 270 63.82 56.51 -64.88
C ARG A 270 64.37 55.79 -66.10
#